data_AF-A0A3M3XHB2-F1
#
_entry.id   AF-A0A3M3XHB2-F1
#
_cell.length_a   1.000
_cell.length_b   1.000
_cell.length_c   1.000
_cell.angle_alpha   90.00
_cell.angle_beta   90.00
_cell.angle_gamma   90.00
#
_symmetry.space_group_name_H-M   'P 1'
#
loop_
_entity.id
_entity.type
_entity.pdbx_description
1 polymer ?
#
loop_
_entity_poly.entity_id
_entity_poly.type
_entity_poly.pdbx_seq_one_letter_code
_entity_poly.pdbx_strand_id
1 'polypeptide(L)'
;MMRLNKYKNFFILVILPASLILDCSPSSGAEYQWFDPDTGYTASNPLDVCRPYIIELESNPDRNAILLPETIRVKAFYSYFWDGEVIISAGCSYDFLAASALKVGIEQRFTSDGGSAHRKGDSCIGGKIYNPVTGICGQDKEMGTPEQISCVGNPISVKSGNKFQQETDYSNGVFEISRYYNSSDGLWRSSFSDNIKVTYDGSQAYLSRSDGGTSSYTISGERVLPEVIGTGDLKKTESGWKYSSPVGETLEFDTAGRLIRYLSQEKRQYEISYDNFTLSIKDNATDSKKLVLTLDAQGQPLRILIDGVQLIYNYQEGRLVSMSKTNGESILTRKFLYEKDNKKLLTGIIDERGVRFATWDYDTQGRAISSQHAGGAGLTTVTYSENSSTVTNELGKKTIYNYQMYRGINRITSIIGEPSPNCLASNSSYTYSDQGQLQTKIDAKGLVTIYTYNERGLETSRTEARGTSLERTIFTEWDATRFLPIRVTVPGRVTSYSYDEDGRLSQKNTSQEAPIFLPPAPN
;
A
#
# COMPACT_ATOMS: atom_id res chain seq x y z
N MET A 1 20.46 -53.52 -5.68
CA MET A 1 20.77 -54.82 -5.06
C MET A 1 22.25 -54.85 -4.70
N MET A 2 22.61 -54.59 -3.43
CA MET A 2 23.67 -55.29 -2.69
C MET A 2 23.65 -54.82 -1.24
N ARG A 3 23.14 -55.70 -0.37
CA ARG A 3 23.41 -55.71 1.08
C ARG A 3 24.70 -56.50 1.28
N LEU A 4 25.54 -56.09 2.23
CA LEU A 4 26.34 -57.00 3.05
C LEU A 4 26.57 -56.38 4.44
N ASN A 5 25.77 -56.89 5.39
CA ASN A 5 26.04 -57.07 6.83
C ASN A 5 27.34 -57.91 6.98
N LYS A 6 28.10 -58.00 8.09
CA LYS A 6 27.91 -57.93 9.55
C LYS A 6 29.32 -58.12 10.15
N TYR A 7 29.67 -57.51 11.29
CA TYR A 7 30.00 -58.24 12.54
C TYR A 7 30.58 -57.36 13.68
N LYS A 8 29.91 -57.52 14.83
CA LYS A 8 30.34 -57.41 16.24
C LYS A 8 30.31 -56.05 16.96
N ASN A 9 29.19 -55.89 17.65
CA ASN A 9 28.94 -55.11 18.86
C ASN A 9 30.06 -55.20 19.90
N PHE A 10 30.46 -54.04 20.42
CA PHE A 10 30.73 -53.85 21.85
C PHE A 10 30.01 -52.56 22.29
N PHE A 11 29.07 -52.69 23.22
CA PHE A 11 28.49 -51.56 23.96
C PHE A 11 29.25 -51.43 25.28
N ILE A 12 29.80 -50.24 25.54
CA ILE A 12 30.07 -49.75 26.90
C ILE A 12 29.51 -48.32 26.99
N LEU A 13 28.77 -48.09 28.06
CA LEU A 13 27.87 -46.97 28.32
C LEU A 13 28.62 -45.76 28.93
N VAL A 14 28.64 -44.65 28.18
CA VAL A 14 28.37 -43.23 28.54
C VAL A 14 29.09 -42.58 29.75
N ILE A 15 29.83 -41.48 29.49
CA ILE A 15 29.62 -40.13 30.08
C ILE A 15 29.90 -39.07 28.98
N LEU A 16 29.02 -38.07 28.90
CA LEU A 16 28.72 -37.10 27.83
C LEU A 16 29.87 -36.16 27.39
N PRO A 17 29.98 -35.82 26.08
CA PRO A 17 30.61 -34.59 25.61
C PRO A 17 29.54 -33.53 25.37
N ALA A 18 29.49 -32.49 26.20
CA ALA A 18 28.82 -31.25 25.82
C ALA A 18 29.91 -30.24 25.49
N SER A 19 30.26 -30.20 24.21
CA SER A 19 30.92 -29.03 23.62
C SER A 19 30.04 -27.82 23.92
N LEU A 20 30.62 -26.76 24.49
CA LEU A 20 29.95 -25.47 24.63
C LEU A 20 29.56 -24.99 23.22
N ILE A 21 28.31 -25.23 22.86
CA ILE A 21 27.59 -24.44 21.87
C ILE A 21 27.38 -23.09 22.55
N LEU A 22 27.84 -22.03 21.90
CA LEU A 22 27.40 -20.67 22.21
C LEU A 22 25.91 -20.62 21.93
N ASP A 23 25.13 -20.88 22.97
CA ASP A 23 23.70 -20.63 23.03
C ASP A 23 23.53 -19.10 23.11
N CYS A 24 23.39 -18.45 21.95
CA CYS A 24 22.81 -17.12 21.91
C CYS A 24 21.30 -17.27 22.12
N SER A 25 20.93 -17.30 23.40
CA SER A 25 19.83 -16.60 24.07
C SER A 25 18.53 -16.33 23.27
N PRO A 26 17.36 -16.56 23.91
CA PRO A 26 16.05 -16.57 23.28
C PRO A 26 15.63 -15.19 22.78
N SER A 27 15.31 -15.07 21.49
CA SER A 27 14.48 -13.98 21.01
C SER A 27 13.02 -14.43 20.99
N SER A 28 12.28 -14.03 22.02
CA SER A 28 10.86 -13.79 21.92
C SER A 28 10.55 -12.97 20.65
N GLY A 29 9.72 -13.51 19.75
CA GLY A 29 9.20 -12.82 18.55
C GLY A 29 10.15 -12.87 17.35
N ALA A 30 10.08 -13.94 16.57
CA ALA A 30 10.90 -14.14 15.38
C ALA A 30 10.73 -12.98 14.37
N GLU A 31 11.81 -12.24 14.12
CA GLU A 31 11.98 -11.45 12.91
C GLU A 31 12.09 -12.41 11.72
N TYR A 32 11.36 -12.14 10.64
CA TYR A 32 11.34 -13.01 9.46
C TYR A 32 12.67 -12.92 8.72
N GLN A 33 13.33 -14.06 8.52
CA GLN A 33 14.49 -14.19 7.65
C GLN A 33 14.20 -15.20 6.55
N TRP A 34 14.49 -14.80 5.31
CA TRP A 34 14.55 -15.72 4.18
C TRP A 34 15.92 -16.38 4.18
N PHE A 35 15.97 -17.66 3.86
CA PHE A 35 17.21 -18.41 3.83
C PHE A 35 17.26 -19.37 2.63
N ASP A 36 18.44 -19.57 2.10
CA ASP A 36 18.73 -20.62 1.15
C ASP A 36 18.95 -21.94 1.92
N PRO A 37 18.19 -23.01 1.65
CA PRO A 37 18.31 -24.28 2.37
C PRO A 37 19.61 -25.02 2.05
N ASP A 38 20.22 -24.75 0.90
CA ASP A 38 21.43 -25.43 0.43
C ASP A 38 22.69 -24.74 0.95
N THR A 39 22.69 -23.40 1.02
CA THR A 39 23.87 -22.62 1.44
C THR A 39 23.78 -22.05 2.87
N GLY A 40 22.57 -21.98 3.44
CA GLY A 40 22.32 -21.34 4.74
C GLY A 40 22.40 -19.81 4.71
N TYR A 41 22.57 -19.20 3.53
CA TYR A 41 22.60 -17.75 3.37
C TYR A 41 21.25 -17.15 3.74
N THR A 42 21.25 -16.07 4.54
CA THR A 42 20.02 -15.39 5.00
C THR A 42 19.89 -13.97 4.45
N ALA A 43 18.67 -13.53 4.18
CA ALA A 43 18.38 -12.15 3.80
C ALA A 43 16.97 -11.72 4.25
N SER A 44 16.73 -10.40 4.23
CA SER A 44 15.44 -9.81 4.59
C SER A 44 14.38 -9.94 3.48
N ASN A 45 14.75 -10.35 2.27
CA ASN A 45 13.88 -10.43 1.09
C ASN A 45 14.24 -11.67 0.26
N PRO A 46 13.25 -12.42 -0.27
CA PRO A 46 13.52 -13.61 -1.09
C PRO A 46 14.35 -13.30 -2.35
N LEU A 47 14.22 -12.11 -2.93
CA LEU A 47 15.04 -11.71 -4.09
C LEU A 47 16.54 -11.67 -3.76
N ASP A 48 16.89 -11.27 -2.54
CA ASP A 48 18.29 -11.21 -2.11
C ASP A 48 18.86 -12.62 -1.84
N VAL A 49 18.01 -13.59 -1.48
CA VAL A 49 18.36 -15.01 -1.37
C VAL A 49 18.46 -15.68 -2.75
N CYS A 50 17.74 -15.18 -3.76
CA CYS A 50 17.87 -15.68 -5.13
C CYS A 50 19.16 -15.24 -5.86
N ARG A 51 19.88 -14.24 -5.33
CA ARG A 51 21.10 -13.69 -5.97
C ARG A 51 22.34 -14.60 -5.90
N PRO A 52 22.66 -15.31 -4.81
CA PRO A 52 23.88 -16.14 -4.74
C PRO A 52 23.90 -17.34 -5.70
N TYR A 53 22.76 -17.99 -5.97
CA TYR A 53 22.64 -19.09 -6.94
C TYR A 53 23.10 -18.68 -8.36
N ILE A 54 23.01 -17.37 -8.66
CA ILE A 54 23.46 -16.75 -9.91
C ILE A 54 24.98 -16.56 -9.94
N ILE A 55 25.61 -16.19 -8.81
CA ILE A 55 27.07 -16.00 -8.72
C ILE A 55 27.80 -17.33 -8.96
N GLU A 56 27.23 -18.45 -8.48
CA GLU A 56 27.74 -19.79 -8.77
C GLU A 56 27.64 -20.13 -10.27
N LEU A 57 26.55 -19.72 -10.94
CA LEU A 57 26.39 -19.86 -12.40
C LEU A 57 27.35 -18.95 -13.20
N GLU A 58 27.65 -17.75 -12.73
CA GLU A 58 28.66 -16.83 -13.29
C GLU A 58 30.08 -17.40 -13.19
N SER A 59 30.35 -18.21 -12.15
CA SER A 59 31.66 -18.81 -11.92
C SER A 59 31.98 -20.04 -12.79
N ASN A 60 31.04 -20.45 -13.66
CA ASN A 60 31.20 -21.61 -14.53
C ASN A 60 31.68 -21.20 -15.95
N PRO A 61 32.96 -21.44 -16.31
CA PRO A 61 33.58 -20.91 -17.53
C PRO A 61 33.09 -21.54 -18.84
N ASP A 62 32.23 -22.58 -18.80
CA ASP A 62 31.81 -23.35 -19.98
C ASP A 62 30.51 -22.86 -20.66
N ARG A 63 29.94 -21.69 -20.30
CA ARG A 63 28.64 -21.24 -20.86
C ARG A 63 28.70 -20.03 -21.79
N ASN A 64 28.13 -20.22 -22.98
CA ASN A 64 27.79 -19.19 -23.97
C ASN A 64 26.44 -18.51 -23.64
N ALA A 65 26.28 -17.87 -22.47
CA ALA A 65 25.04 -17.18 -22.12
C ALA A 65 25.30 -15.84 -21.40
N ILE A 66 24.51 -14.81 -21.72
CA ILE A 66 24.52 -13.50 -21.06
C ILE A 66 23.28 -13.42 -20.18
N LEU A 67 23.48 -13.27 -18.88
CA LEU A 67 22.39 -13.03 -17.93
C LEU A 67 21.85 -11.61 -18.08
N LEU A 68 20.54 -11.44 -17.87
CA LEU A 68 19.87 -10.13 -17.76
C LEU A 68 19.48 -9.88 -16.29
N PRO A 69 20.34 -9.25 -15.45
CA PRO A 69 20.12 -9.12 -14.00
C PRO A 69 18.80 -8.43 -13.62
N GLU A 70 18.28 -7.57 -14.50
CA GLU A 70 16.99 -6.88 -14.38
C GLU A 70 15.76 -7.81 -14.53
N THR A 71 15.98 -9.10 -14.82
CA THR A 71 14.93 -10.09 -15.07
C THR A 71 14.76 -11.10 -13.93
N ILE A 72 15.51 -10.95 -12.84
CA ILE A 72 15.39 -11.80 -11.64
C ILE A 72 13.98 -11.61 -11.05
N ARG A 73 13.28 -12.72 -10.88
CA ARG A 73 11.91 -12.78 -10.39
C ARG A 73 11.78 -13.90 -9.36
N VAL A 74 10.91 -13.68 -8.38
CA VAL A 74 10.36 -14.76 -7.56
C VAL A 74 9.09 -15.24 -8.26
N LYS A 75 9.06 -16.50 -8.68
CA LYS A 75 8.04 -17.06 -9.58
C LYS A 75 6.86 -17.69 -8.84
N ALA A 76 7.11 -18.24 -7.65
CA ALA A 76 6.10 -18.94 -6.88
C ALA A 76 6.39 -18.84 -5.39
N PHE A 77 5.36 -18.61 -4.58
CA PHE A 77 5.41 -18.81 -3.14
C PHE A 77 4.54 -20.02 -2.80
N TYR A 78 5.05 -20.97 -2.02
CA TYR A 78 4.25 -22.07 -1.48
C TYR A 78 4.52 -22.25 0.00
N SER A 79 3.45 -22.43 0.77
CA SER A 79 3.55 -22.73 2.19
C SER A 79 3.39 -24.23 2.42
N TYR A 80 4.23 -24.82 3.25
CA TYR A 80 4.02 -26.19 3.74
C TYR A 80 4.33 -26.26 5.23
N PHE A 81 3.64 -27.16 5.92
CA PHE A 81 3.90 -27.46 7.32
C PHE A 81 5.01 -28.49 7.42
N TRP A 82 6.06 -28.17 8.17
CA TRP A 82 7.16 -29.08 8.45
C TRP A 82 7.70 -28.82 9.84
N ASP A 83 7.84 -29.90 10.63
CA ASP A 83 8.41 -29.87 11.99
C ASP A 83 7.80 -28.81 12.93
N GLY A 84 6.47 -28.65 12.89
CA GLY A 84 5.74 -27.72 13.75
C GLY A 84 5.77 -26.25 13.31
N GLU A 85 6.44 -25.92 12.20
CA GLU A 85 6.51 -24.57 11.63
C GLU A 85 5.85 -24.50 10.25
N VAL A 86 5.31 -23.32 9.90
CA VAL A 86 4.92 -22.99 8.52
C VAL A 86 6.16 -22.48 7.81
N ILE A 87 6.52 -23.15 6.71
CA ILE A 87 7.63 -22.74 5.84
C ILE A 87 7.05 -22.19 4.55
N ILE A 88 7.41 -20.95 4.20
CA ILE A 88 7.13 -20.40 2.88
C ILE A 88 8.36 -20.57 2.02
N SER A 89 8.24 -21.26 0.90
CA SER A 89 9.31 -21.39 -0.08
C SER A 89 8.98 -20.56 -1.33
N ALA A 90 10.00 -19.89 -1.86
CA ALA A 90 9.96 -18.99 -2.99
C ALA A 90 10.83 -19.54 -4.12
N GLY A 91 10.24 -19.83 -5.29
CA GLY A 91 10.98 -20.28 -6.46
C GLY A 91 11.67 -19.12 -7.18
N CYS A 92 12.97 -19.23 -7.44
CA CYS A 92 13.75 -18.21 -8.15
C CYS A 92 13.71 -18.43 -9.68
N SER A 93 13.57 -17.36 -10.46
CA SER A 93 13.55 -17.40 -11.92
C SER A 93 14.29 -16.20 -12.51
N TYR A 94 14.94 -16.40 -13.66
CA TYR A 94 15.74 -15.38 -14.33
C TYR A 94 15.85 -15.69 -15.82
N ASP A 95 16.04 -14.65 -16.62
CA ASP A 95 16.20 -14.78 -18.07
C ASP A 95 17.68 -14.66 -18.48
N PHE A 96 18.06 -15.46 -19.47
CA PHE A 96 19.37 -15.39 -20.11
C PHE A 96 19.23 -15.35 -21.64
N LEU A 97 20.21 -14.72 -22.28
CA LEU A 97 20.42 -14.75 -23.73
C LEU A 97 21.46 -15.82 -24.04
N ALA A 98 21.14 -16.80 -24.89
CA ALA A 98 22.14 -17.78 -25.33
C ALA A 98 22.93 -17.22 -26.53
N ALA A 99 24.26 -17.17 -26.43
CA ALA A 99 25.14 -16.71 -27.49
C ALA A 99 25.31 -17.72 -28.64
N SER A 100 24.84 -18.98 -28.49
CA SER A 100 25.12 -20.06 -29.44
C SER A 100 24.07 -20.28 -30.55
N ALA A 101 23.37 -19.23 -31.00
CA ALA A 101 22.53 -19.31 -32.21
C ALA A 101 22.42 -17.97 -32.99
N LEU A 102 23.43 -17.09 -32.89
CA LEU A 102 23.43 -15.81 -33.59
C LEU A 102 23.61 -15.98 -35.11
N LYS A 103 22.49 -16.16 -35.82
CA LYS A 103 22.32 -15.43 -37.09
C LYS A 103 22.16 -13.96 -36.71
N VAL A 104 22.86 -13.08 -37.43
CA VAL A 104 22.73 -11.62 -37.27
C VAL A 104 21.25 -11.23 -37.28
N GLY A 105 20.75 -10.72 -36.15
CA GLY A 105 19.38 -10.21 -36.02
C GLY A 105 18.35 -11.05 -35.24
N ILE A 106 18.73 -12.15 -34.57
CA ILE A 106 17.80 -12.92 -33.70
C ILE A 106 18.37 -13.06 -32.29
N GLU A 107 17.69 -12.47 -31.30
CA GLU A 107 17.93 -12.69 -29.87
C GLU A 107 17.02 -13.82 -29.36
N GLN A 108 17.60 -14.89 -28.80
CA GLN A 108 16.83 -15.96 -28.13
C GLN A 108 16.96 -15.84 -26.62
N ARG A 109 15.83 -15.55 -25.98
CA ARG A 109 15.67 -15.46 -24.53
C ARG A 109 15.21 -16.79 -23.97
N PHE A 110 15.87 -17.26 -22.93
CA PHE A 110 15.53 -18.48 -22.20
C PHE A 110 15.32 -18.15 -20.74
N THR A 111 14.34 -18.80 -20.11
CA THR A 111 14.07 -18.70 -18.68
C THR A 111 14.56 -19.96 -17.99
N SER A 112 15.37 -19.82 -16.94
CA SER A 112 15.78 -20.95 -16.09
C SER A 112 15.05 -20.85 -14.76
N ASP A 113 14.57 -22.01 -14.28
CA ASP A 113 14.01 -22.17 -12.94
C ASP A 113 15.04 -22.92 -12.09
N GLY A 114 15.59 -22.27 -11.05
CA GLY A 114 16.61 -22.88 -10.20
C GLY A 114 16.78 -22.13 -8.88
N GLY A 115 16.89 -22.88 -7.77
CA GLY A 115 16.98 -22.37 -6.40
C GLY A 115 15.62 -22.17 -5.72
N SER A 116 15.60 -22.32 -4.38
CA SER A 116 14.43 -22.08 -3.53
C SER A 116 14.82 -21.27 -2.30
N ALA A 117 14.15 -20.15 -2.03
CA ALA A 117 14.34 -19.38 -0.80
C ALA A 117 13.24 -19.76 0.21
N HIS A 118 13.62 -20.22 1.40
CA HIS A 118 12.69 -20.64 2.45
C HIS A 118 12.55 -19.55 3.50
N ARG A 119 11.39 -19.49 4.15
CA ARG A 119 11.06 -18.52 5.18
C ARG A 119 10.50 -19.22 6.39
N LYS A 120 10.97 -18.85 7.58
CA LYS A 120 10.38 -19.26 8.85
C LYS A 120 9.47 -18.18 9.43
N GLY A 121 8.32 -18.64 9.94
CA GLY A 121 7.33 -17.83 10.65
C GLY A 121 6.32 -17.17 9.71
N ASP A 122 5.06 -17.15 10.15
CA ASP A 122 3.95 -16.29 9.66
C ASP A 122 3.44 -15.36 10.80
N SER A 123 4.08 -15.41 11.97
CA SER A 123 3.65 -14.71 13.18
C SER A 123 4.13 -13.26 13.19
N CYS A 124 3.24 -12.30 12.95
CA CYS A 124 3.57 -10.90 13.15
C CYS A 124 3.39 -10.51 14.62
N ILE A 125 4.29 -9.66 15.11
CA ILE A 125 4.21 -9.10 16.46
C ILE A 125 2.99 -8.16 16.57
N GLY A 126 2.32 -8.19 17.72
CA GLY A 126 1.29 -7.21 18.09
C GLY A 126 -0.01 -7.31 17.28
N GLY A 127 -0.38 -8.50 16.79
CA GLY A 127 -1.65 -8.72 16.08
C GLY A 127 -1.68 -8.24 14.62
N LYS A 128 -0.54 -7.78 14.08
CA LYS A 128 -0.39 -7.44 12.65
C LYS A 128 -0.64 -8.70 11.79
N ILE A 129 -0.99 -8.48 10.52
CA ILE A 129 -1.25 -9.56 9.57
C ILE A 129 -0.13 -9.57 8.53
N TYR A 130 0.44 -10.74 8.28
CA TYR A 130 1.48 -10.90 7.28
C TYR A 130 0.88 -10.83 5.88
N ASN A 131 1.50 -10.02 5.01
CA ASN A 131 1.17 -9.99 3.59
C ASN A 131 2.19 -10.83 2.80
N PRO A 132 1.80 -12.01 2.27
CA PRO A 132 2.67 -12.91 1.49
C PRO A 132 3.09 -12.35 0.14
N VAL A 133 2.41 -11.30 -0.35
CA VAL A 133 2.71 -10.65 -1.62
C VAL A 133 3.82 -9.63 -1.49
N THR A 134 3.81 -8.85 -0.40
CA THR A 134 4.78 -7.78 -0.16
C THR A 134 5.91 -8.21 0.76
N GLY A 135 5.73 -9.29 1.52
CA GLY A 135 6.70 -9.75 2.51
C GLY A 135 6.67 -8.95 3.82
N ILE A 136 5.65 -8.12 4.04
CA ILE A 136 5.59 -7.14 5.14
C ILE A 136 4.47 -7.51 6.13
N CYS A 137 4.70 -7.26 7.42
CA CYS A 137 3.68 -7.41 8.47
C CYS A 137 2.91 -6.11 8.70
N GLY A 138 1.70 -6.02 8.16
CA GLY A 138 0.67 -5.00 8.44
C GLY A 138 1.03 -3.53 8.14
N GLN A 139 2.31 -3.19 7.96
CA GLN A 139 2.74 -1.83 7.64
C GLN A 139 2.23 -1.39 6.27
N ASP A 140 2.05 -2.32 5.36
CA ASP A 140 1.49 -2.12 4.02
C ASP A 140 0.02 -1.68 4.04
N LYS A 141 -0.74 -2.06 5.06
CA LYS A 141 -2.10 -1.56 5.31
C LYS A 141 -2.12 -0.17 5.98
N GLU A 142 -0.98 0.28 6.49
CA GLU A 142 -0.76 1.58 7.14
C GLU A 142 0.07 2.55 6.26
N MET A 143 0.32 2.15 5.01
CA MET A 143 0.83 3.00 3.93
C MET A 143 -0.32 3.68 3.18
N GLY A 144 0.03 4.56 2.25
CA GLY A 144 -0.94 5.31 1.48
C GLY A 144 -1.19 6.69 2.05
N THR A 145 -2.08 7.42 1.38
CA THR A 145 -2.52 8.75 1.81
C THR A 145 -3.16 8.64 3.19
N PRO A 146 -2.57 9.20 4.26
CA PRO A 146 -3.11 8.98 5.59
C PRO A 146 -4.48 9.67 5.72
N GLU A 147 -5.41 9.04 6.45
CA GLU A 147 -6.73 9.62 6.71
C GLU A 147 -6.56 11.02 7.35
N GLN A 148 -7.43 11.97 7.00
CA GLN A 148 -7.31 13.37 7.46
C GLN A 148 -7.21 13.51 8.99
N ILE A 149 -7.87 12.63 9.74
CA ILE A 149 -7.82 12.60 11.20
C ILE A 149 -6.52 12.01 11.77
N SER A 150 -5.72 11.35 10.93
CA SER A 150 -4.52 10.59 11.29
C SER A 150 -3.23 11.17 10.72
N CYS A 151 -3.30 12.27 9.98
CA CYS A 151 -2.15 12.90 9.33
C CYS A 151 -1.72 14.18 10.07
N VAL A 152 -0.43 14.35 10.28
CA VAL A 152 0.17 15.56 10.91
C VAL A 152 1.51 15.89 10.25
N GLY A 153 2.02 17.11 10.42
CA GLY A 153 3.40 17.45 10.05
C GLY A 153 3.79 17.01 8.63
N ASN A 154 3.05 17.43 7.61
CA ASN A 154 3.32 17.11 6.20
C ASN A 154 3.47 15.60 5.92
N PRO A 155 2.41 14.96 5.45
CA PRO A 155 1.67 13.96 6.21
C PRO A 155 2.56 12.83 6.77
N ILE A 156 2.70 12.82 8.09
CA ILE A 156 3.12 11.69 8.92
C ILE A 156 1.85 11.01 9.45
N SER A 157 1.78 9.69 9.32
CA SER A 157 0.76 8.89 10.01
C SER A 157 1.03 8.85 11.51
N VAL A 158 0.09 9.35 12.32
CA VAL A 158 0.19 9.31 13.79
C VAL A 158 0.13 7.89 14.36
N LYS A 159 -0.32 6.91 13.56
CA LYS A 159 -0.49 5.51 13.97
C LYS A 159 0.73 4.65 13.69
N SER A 160 1.36 4.85 12.53
CA SER A 160 2.46 4.00 12.04
C SER A 160 3.81 4.70 11.99
N GLY A 161 3.83 6.04 11.98
CA GLY A 161 5.02 6.83 11.70
C GLY A 161 5.51 6.76 10.26
N ASN A 162 4.69 6.20 9.35
CA ASN A 162 4.92 6.31 7.93
C ASN A 162 4.88 7.79 7.52
N LYS A 163 5.98 8.28 6.96
CA LYS A 163 6.03 9.56 6.27
C LYS A 163 5.56 9.34 4.84
N PHE A 164 4.40 9.88 4.52
CA PHE A 164 3.86 9.90 3.17
C PHE A 164 4.26 11.20 2.47
N GLN A 165 4.75 11.14 1.23
CA GLN A 165 5.06 12.34 0.44
C GLN A 165 4.43 12.23 -0.95
N GLN A 166 3.66 13.25 -1.32
CA GLN A 166 3.11 13.41 -2.67
C GLN A 166 3.79 14.57 -3.36
N GLU A 167 4.21 14.36 -4.62
CA GLU A 167 4.70 15.41 -5.50
C GLU A 167 3.88 15.39 -6.79
N THR A 168 3.32 16.52 -7.20
CA THR A 168 2.66 16.67 -8.50
C THR A 168 3.67 17.16 -9.52
N ASP A 169 4.12 16.28 -10.41
CA ASP A 169 5.20 16.56 -11.36
C ASP A 169 4.68 17.25 -12.64
N TYR A 170 3.43 16.95 -13.03
CA TYR A 170 2.80 17.49 -14.23
C TYR A 170 1.27 17.53 -14.11
N SER A 171 0.66 18.63 -14.57
CA SER A 171 -0.79 18.71 -14.77
C SER A 171 -1.10 19.62 -15.95
N ASN A 172 -2.01 19.19 -16.83
CA ASN A 172 -2.51 20.00 -17.96
C ASN A 172 -4.05 19.93 -18.09
N GLY A 173 -4.74 19.51 -17.02
CA GLY A 173 -6.18 19.29 -17.00
C GLY A 173 -6.67 18.00 -17.69
N VAL A 174 -5.85 17.35 -18.51
CA VAL A 174 -6.11 16.02 -19.10
C VAL A 174 -5.36 14.94 -18.34
N PHE A 175 -4.06 15.14 -18.14
CA PHE A 175 -3.21 14.29 -17.33
C PHE A 175 -2.80 15.05 -16.08
N GLU A 176 -2.92 14.38 -14.94
CA GLU A 176 -2.27 14.75 -13.70
C GLU A 176 -1.35 13.61 -13.26
N ILE A 177 -0.06 13.90 -13.26
CA ILE A 177 0.97 12.95 -12.87
C ILE A 177 1.48 13.39 -11.52
N SER A 178 1.16 12.57 -10.53
CA SER A 178 1.73 12.65 -9.20
C SER A 178 2.58 11.42 -8.93
N ARG A 179 3.50 11.58 -7.99
CA ARG A 179 4.29 10.51 -7.42
C ARG A 179 4.15 10.49 -5.91
N TYR A 180 4.21 9.29 -5.35
CA TYR A 180 3.89 9.01 -3.96
C TYR A 180 5.01 8.21 -3.33
N TYR A 181 5.44 8.61 -2.14
CA TYR A 181 6.49 7.96 -1.38
C TYR A 181 5.98 7.59 0.01
N ASN A 182 6.42 6.43 0.49
CA ASN A 182 6.18 5.96 1.84
C ASN A 182 7.52 5.63 2.49
N SER A 183 7.80 6.17 3.68
CA SER A 183 9.04 5.81 4.40
C SER A 183 9.05 4.37 4.89
N SER A 184 7.89 3.71 5.00
CA SER A 184 7.78 2.31 5.37
C SER A 184 8.50 1.36 4.40
N ASP A 185 8.51 1.66 3.09
CA ASP A 185 9.19 0.84 2.09
C ASP A 185 10.30 1.57 1.33
N GLY A 186 10.29 2.90 1.34
CA GLY A 186 11.27 3.75 0.67
C GLY A 186 11.04 3.92 -0.83
N LEU A 187 9.89 3.46 -1.37
CA LEU A 187 9.63 3.43 -2.81
C LEU A 187 8.82 4.64 -3.28
N TRP A 188 9.18 5.14 -4.47
CA TRP A 188 8.38 6.11 -5.21
C TRP A 188 7.47 5.41 -6.22
N ARG A 189 6.17 5.72 -6.17
CA ARG A 189 5.13 5.22 -7.07
C ARG A 189 4.55 6.36 -7.90
N SER A 190 3.99 6.07 -9.06
CA SER A 190 3.28 7.03 -9.91
C SER A 190 1.76 6.89 -9.80
N SER A 191 1.01 7.86 -10.33
CA SER A 191 -0.46 7.76 -10.51
C SER A 191 -0.95 6.51 -11.26
N PHE A 192 -0.07 5.77 -11.94
CA PHE A 192 -0.40 4.56 -12.72
C PHE A 192 0.26 3.29 -12.16
N SER A 193 0.71 3.32 -10.91
CA SER A 193 1.41 2.19 -10.26
C SER A 193 0.49 1.20 -9.55
N ASP A 194 -0.83 1.38 -9.63
CA ASP A 194 -1.80 0.43 -9.08
C ASP A 194 -1.60 -0.96 -9.67
N ASN A 195 -1.63 -1.99 -8.83
CA ASN A 195 -1.51 -3.37 -9.26
C ASN A 195 -2.23 -4.32 -8.29
N ILE A 196 -2.59 -5.49 -8.80
CA ILE A 196 -3.15 -6.56 -8.01
C ILE A 196 -2.19 -7.76 -8.04
N LYS A 197 -1.99 -8.40 -6.90
CA LYS A 197 -1.37 -9.72 -6.87
C LYS A 197 -2.27 -10.69 -6.13
N VAL A 198 -2.29 -11.92 -6.61
CA VAL A 198 -3.11 -13.00 -6.07
C VAL A 198 -2.17 -14.04 -5.48
N THR A 199 -2.53 -14.62 -4.34
CA THR A 199 -1.79 -15.74 -3.77
C THR A 199 -1.82 -16.93 -4.71
N TYR A 200 -0.80 -17.78 -4.66
CA TYR A 200 -0.68 -18.91 -5.59
C TYR A 200 -1.84 -19.92 -5.47
N ASP A 201 -2.35 -20.12 -4.25
CA ASP A 201 -3.52 -20.95 -3.97
C ASP A 201 -4.85 -20.32 -4.46
N GLY A 202 -4.79 -19.07 -4.93
CA GLY A 202 -5.94 -18.32 -5.42
C GLY A 202 -6.92 -17.90 -4.33
N SER A 203 -6.57 -18.03 -3.05
CA SER A 203 -7.48 -17.78 -1.92
C SER A 203 -7.51 -16.32 -1.48
N GLN A 204 -6.51 -15.50 -1.85
CA GLN A 204 -6.44 -14.10 -1.49
C GLN A 204 -5.93 -13.22 -2.63
N ALA A 205 -6.44 -12.00 -2.69
CA ALA A 205 -5.96 -10.94 -3.58
C ALA A 205 -5.55 -9.71 -2.78
N TYR A 206 -4.49 -9.04 -3.23
CA TYR A 206 -3.92 -7.85 -2.64
C TYR A 206 -3.87 -6.75 -3.70
N LEU A 207 -4.68 -5.71 -3.51
CA LEU A 207 -4.67 -4.50 -4.32
C LEU A 207 -3.70 -3.50 -3.70
N SER A 208 -2.60 -3.23 -4.37
CA SER A 208 -1.68 -2.14 -4.05
C SER A 208 -2.07 -0.91 -4.86
N ARG A 209 -2.42 0.18 -4.18
CA ARG A 209 -2.78 1.45 -4.81
C ARG A 209 -1.54 2.26 -5.16
N SER A 210 -1.69 3.23 -6.07
CA SER A 210 -0.60 4.15 -6.46
C SER A 210 -0.01 4.95 -5.30
N ASP A 211 -0.80 5.23 -4.26
CA ASP A 211 -0.30 5.87 -3.03
C ASP A 211 0.48 4.90 -2.11
N GLY A 212 0.52 3.61 -2.43
CA GLY A 212 1.17 2.55 -1.65
C GLY A 212 0.27 1.90 -0.61
N GLY A 213 -0.96 2.40 -0.41
CA GLY A 213 -1.94 1.75 0.45
C GLY A 213 -2.35 0.38 -0.10
N THR A 214 -2.46 -0.62 0.77
CA THR A 214 -2.82 -1.98 0.37
C THR A 214 -4.16 -2.41 0.96
N SER A 215 -5.02 -2.99 0.12
CA SER A 215 -6.25 -3.67 0.55
C SER A 215 -6.21 -5.14 0.19
N SER A 216 -6.68 -6.00 1.10
CA SER A 216 -6.73 -7.45 0.95
C SER A 216 -8.17 -7.95 0.78
N TYR A 217 -8.31 -9.02 0.01
CA TYR A 217 -9.58 -9.66 -0.33
C TYR A 217 -9.46 -11.17 -0.22
N THR A 218 -10.46 -11.80 0.39
CA THR A 218 -10.61 -13.25 0.42
C THR A 218 -11.43 -13.72 -0.78
N ILE A 219 -10.94 -14.75 -1.46
CA ILE A 219 -11.56 -15.36 -2.63
C ILE A 219 -12.12 -16.73 -2.22
N SER A 220 -13.41 -16.95 -2.48
CA SER A 220 -14.09 -18.22 -2.25
C SER A 220 -15.00 -18.53 -3.43
N GLY A 221 -14.51 -19.31 -4.39
CA GLY A 221 -15.19 -19.52 -5.68
C GLY A 221 -15.25 -18.21 -6.47
N GLU A 222 -16.47 -17.81 -6.87
CA GLU A 222 -16.69 -16.53 -7.56
C GLU A 222 -16.82 -15.34 -6.62
N ARG A 223 -16.97 -15.59 -5.30
CA ARG A 223 -17.15 -14.54 -4.31
C ARG A 223 -15.80 -13.98 -3.88
N VAL A 224 -15.66 -12.67 -3.99
CA VAL A 224 -14.48 -11.91 -3.54
C VAL A 224 -14.94 -10.92 -2.49
N LEU A 225 -14.42 -11.03 -1.27
CA LEU A 225 -14.83 -10.20 -0.13
C LEU A 225 -13.65 -9.40 0.40
N PRO A 226 -13.80 -8.08 0.62
CA PRO A 226 -12.76 -7.29 1.25
C PRO A 226 -12.56 -7.72 2.70
N GLU A 227 -11.31 -7.74 3.16
CA GLU A 227 -11.00 -7.99 4.56
C GLU A 227 -11.53 -6.86 5.47
N VAL A 228 -11.55 -5.62 4.98
CA VAL A 228 -12.15 -4.48 5.65
C VAL A 228 -13.30 -3.96 4.81
N ILE A 229 -14.52 -4.07 5.31
CA ILE A 229 -15.70 -3.65 4.53
C ILE A 229 -15.64 -2.14 4.29
N GLY A 230 -15.97 -1.72 3.07
CA GLY A 230 -15.92 -0.32 2.66
C GLY A 230 -14.62 0.12 1.97
N THR A 231 -13.65 -0.79 1.74
CA THR A 231 -12.44 -0.50 0.95
C THR A 231 -12.65 -0.61 -0.57
N GLY A 232 -13.89 -0.78 -1.02
CA GLY A 232 -14.25 -1.00 -2.43
C GLY A 232 -14.50 -2.47 -2.77
N ASP A 233 -15.04 -2.70 -3.96
CA ASP A 233 -15.40 -4.04 -4.46
C ASP A 233 -14.35 -4.50 -5.47
N LEU A 234 -13.85 -5.72 -5.32
CA LEU A 234 -12.98 -6.39 -6.28
C LEU A 234 -13.73 -7.56 -6.91
N LYS A 235 -13.63 -7.70 -8.23
CA LYS A 235 -14.28 -8.78 -8.99
C LYS A 235 -13.30 -9.39 -9.98
N LYS A 236 -13.34 -10.72 -10.12
CA LYS A 236 -12.62 -11.43 -11.17
C LYS A 236 -13.38 -11.27 -12.49
N THR A 237 -12.65 -11.04 -13.58
CA THR A 237 -13.21 -10.95 -14.94
C THR A 237 -12.53 -11.98 -15.85
N GLU A 238 -13.02 -12.17 -17.07
CA GLU A 238 -12.36 -13.03 -18.07
C GLU A 238 -10.96 -12.50 -18.44
N SER A 239 -10.79 -11.17 -18.44
CA SER A 239 -9.55 -10.48 -18.80
C SER A 239 -8.59 -10.25 -17.63
N GLY A 240 -8.99 -10.58 -16.39
CA GLY A 240 -8.20 -10.35 -15.19
C GLY A 240 -9.07 -9.93 -14.00
N TRP A 241 -8.98 -8.66 -13.60
CA TRP A 241 -9.64 -8.14 -12.40
C TRP A 241 -10.23 -6.75 -12.61
N LYS A 242 -11.31 -6.46 -11.89
CA LYS A 242 -11.94 -5.14 -11.84
C LYS A 242 -12.13 -4.71 -10.39
N TYR A 243 -11.61 -3.54 -10.06
CA TYR A 243 -11.82 -2.88 -8.77
C TYR A 243 -12.72 -1.65 -8.94
N SER A 244 -13.65 -1.47 -8.02
CA SER A 244 -14.52 -0.30 -7.94
C SER A 244 -14.40 0.35 -6.57
N SER A 245 -13.98 1.62 -6.56
CA SER A 245 -13.75 2.39 -5.35
C SER A 245 -15.06 2.99 -4.80
N PRO A 246 -15.19 3.17 -3.47
CA PRO A 246 -16.29 3.93 -2.87
C PRO A 246 -16.39 5.38 -3.35
N VAL A 247 -15.29 5.96 -3.82
CA VAL A 247 -15.24 7.34 -4.35
C VAL A 247 -15.46 7.43 -5.86
N GLY A 248 -15.90 6.35 -6.50
CA GLY A 248 -16.35 6.37 -7.89
C GLY A 248 -15.27 6.18 -8.96
N GLU A 249 -14.05 5.80 -8.54
CA GLU A 249 -13.00 5.30 -9.45
C GLU A 249 -13.23 3.84 -9.84
N THR A 250 -12.72 3.45 -11.00
CA THR A 250 -12.68 2.04 -11.42
C THR A 250 -11.32 1.73 -12.03
N LEU A 251 -10.74 0.60 -11.61
CA LEU A 251 -9.49 0.06 -12.16
C LEU A 251 -9.78 -1.30 -12.80
N GLU A 252 -9.17 -1.57 -13.94
CA GLU A 252 -9.16 -2.90 -14.54
C GLU A 252 -7.73 -3.35 -14.76
N PHE A 253 -7.48 -4.61 -14.44
CA PHE A 253 -6.18 -5.25 -14.47
C PHE A 253 -6.21 -6.45 -15.39
N ASP A 254 -5.08 -6.74 -16.03
CA ASP A 254 -4.91 -7.99 -16.78
C ASP A 254 -4.73 -9.21 -15.86
N THR A 255 -4.59 -10.39 -16.46
CA THR A 255 -4.38 -11.65 -15.73
C THR A 255 -3.06 -11.71 -14.96
N ALA A 256 -2.07 -10.87 -15.32
CA ALA A 256 -0.82 -10.70 -14.60
C ALA A 256 -0.94 -9.66 -13.46
N GLY A 257 -2.10 -9.01 -13.34
CA GLY A 257 -2.39 -8.03 -12.29
C GLY A 257 -1.88 -6.62 -12.57
N ARG A 258 -1.55 -6.31 -13.83
CA ARG A 258 -1.10 -4.98 -14.28
C ARG A 258 -2.30 -4.13 -14.67
N LEU A 259 -2.29 -2.85 -14.30
CA LEU A 259 -3.37 -1.91 -14.61
C LEU A 259 -3.49 -1.65 -16.11
N ILE A 260 -4.60 -2.00 -16.73
CA ILE A 260 -4.86 -1.80 -18.17
C ILE A 260 -5.91 -0.73 -18.46
N ARG A 261 -6.76 -0.39 -17.48
CA ARG A 261 -7.74 0.70 -17.60
C ARG A 261 -7.93 1.41 -16.26
N TYR A 262 -8.00 2.74 -16.32
CA TYR A 262 -8.31 3.58 -15.15
C TYR A 262 -9.41 4.59 -15.51
N LEU A 263 -10.52 4.53 -14.78
CA LEU A 263 -11.55 5.57 -14.75
C LEU A 263 -11.40 6.38 -13.45
N SER A 264 -11.05 7.66 -13.57
CA SER A 264 -10.87 8.58 -12.44
C SER A 264 -12.20 9.00 -11.81
N GLN A 265 -12.12 9.70 -10.68
CA GLN A 265 -13.30 10.25 -9.97
C GLN A 265 -14.05 11.28 -10.83
N GLU A 266 -13.31 12.04 -11.63
CA GLU A 266 -13.79 13.02 -12.60
C GLU A 266 -14.27 12.39 -13.91
N LYS A 267 -14.35 11.06 -13.96
CA LYS A 267 -14.86 10.28 -15.10
C LYS A 267 -14.00 10.43 -16.36
N ARG A 268 -12.71 10.69 -16.20
CA ARG A 268 -11.71 10.55 -17.27
C ARG A 268 -11.26 9.10 -17.34
N GLN A 269 -11.17 8.58 -18.56
CA GLN A 269 -10.80 7.19 -18.81
C GLN A 269 -9.47 7.12 -19.54
N TYR A 270 -8.57 6.32 -18.97
CA TYR A 270 -7.25 6.04 -19.53
C TYR A 270 -7.13 4.55 -19.88
N GLU A 271 -6.54 4.28 -21.04
CA GLU A 271 -6.08 2.96 -21.46
C GLU A 271 -4.58 2.87 -21.31
N ILE A 272 -4.10 1.77 -20.73
CA ILE A 272 -2.69 1.52 -20.45
C ILE A 272 -2.26 0.25 -21.20
N SER A 273 -1.21 0.37 -21.99
CA SER A 273 -0.52 -0.76 -22.62
C SER A 273 0.92 -0.86 -22.14
N TYR A 274 1.46 -2.07 -22.14
CA TYR A 274 2.79 -2.37 -21.61
C TYR A 274 3.70 -2.92 -22.70
N ASP A 275 4.92 -2.39 -22.74
CA ASP A 275 6.07 -2.98 -23.41
C ASP A 275 7.22 -3.09 -22.39
N ASN A 276 7.37 -4.27 -21.80
CA ASN A 276 8.28 -4.52 -20.68
C ASN A 276 8.05 -3.52 -19.52
N PHE A 277 9.05 -2.70 -19.19
CA PHE A 277 8.97 -1.66 -18.15
C PHE A 277 8.46 -0.31 -18.67
N THR A 278 7.93 -0.25 -19.90
CA THR A 278 7.39 0.97 -20.49
C THR A 278 5.86 0.87 -20.58
N LEU A 279 5.17 1.86 -20.01
CA LEU A 279 3.74 2.03 -20.07
C LEU A 279 3.42 3.13 -21.08
N SER A 280 2.51 2.84 -22.01
CA SER A 280 1.88 3.83 -22.88
C SER A 280 0.46 4.08 -22.38
N ILE A 281 0.20 5.29 -21.90
CA ILE A 281 -1.11 5.70 -21.38
C ILE A 281 -1.78 6.65 -22.37
N LYS A 282 -3.00 6.29 -22.78
CA LYS A 282 -3.83 7.06 -23.72
C LYS A 282 -5.09 7.55 -23.01
N ASP A 283 -5.44 8.82 -23.19
CA ASP A 283 -6.74 9.35 -22.77
C ASP A 283 -7.79 9.05 -23.86
N ASN A 284 -8.90 8.42 -23.48
CA ASN A 284 -9.93 7.97 -24.42
C ASN A 284 -10.75 9.12 -25.00
N ALA A 285 -10.80 10.28 -24.33
CA ALA A 285 -11.60 11.41 -24.79
C ALA A 285 -10.93 12.19 -25.94
N THR A 286 -9.59 12.29 -25.93
CA THR A 286 -8.87 13.14 -26.88
C THR A 286 -8.12 12.39 -27.98
N ASP A 287 -8.05 11.05 -27.89
CA ASP A 287 -7.41 10.05 -28.78
C ASP A 287 -5.97 10.30 -29.27
N SER A 288 -5.47 11.52 -29.08
CA SER A 288 -4.26 12.11 -29.67
C SER A 288 -3.16 12.36 -28.64
N LYS A 289 -3.50 12.45 -27.35
CA LYS A 289 -2.51 12.66 -26.28
C LYS A 289 -2.08 11.33 -25.68
N LYS A 290 -0.76 11.09 -25.73
CA LYS A 290 -0.12 9.90 -25.18
C LYS A 290 0.94 10.31 -24.16
N LEU A 291 0.93 9.61 -23.03
CA LEU A 291 1.94 9.68 -22.00
C LEU A 291 2.74 8.38 -22.05
N VAL A 292 4.07 8.48 -22.10
CA VAL A 292 4.95 7.30 -21.99
C VAL A 292 5.69 7.36 -20.67
N LEU A 293 5.51 6.35 -19.83
CA LEU A 293 6.14 6.20 -18.52
C LEU A 293 7.05 4.98 -18.54
N THR A 294 8.33 5.16 -18.25
CA THR A 294 9.29 4.06 -18.08
C THR A 294 9.56 3.86 -16.58
N LEU A 295 9.57 2.60 -16.14
CA LEU A 295 9.77 2.18 -14.76
C LEU A 295 11.10 1.44 -14.58
N ASP A 296 11.58 1.36 -13.34
CA ASP A 296 12.61 0.41 -12.93
C ASP A 296 12.01 -0.98 -12.62
N ALA A 297 12.87 -1.94 -12.26
CA ALA A 297 12.45 -3.30 -11.90
C ALA A 297 11.63 -3.38 -10.59
N GLN A 298 11.62 -2.32 -9.78
CA GLN A 298 10.80 -2.19 -8.57
C GLN A 298 9.47 -1.46 -8.86
N GLY A 299 9.23 -1.03 -10.10
CA GLY A 299 8.04 -0.29 -10.52
C GLY A 299 8.10 1.21 -10.20
N GLN A 300 9.27 1.76 -9.87
CA GLN A 300 9.46 3.19 -9.63
C GLN A 300 9.63 3.95 -10.94
N PRO A 301 9.13 5.19 -11.07
CA PRO A 301 9.25 5.96 -12.31
C PRO A 301 10.70 6.34 -12.60
N LEU A 302 11.19 6.07 -13.82
CA LEU A 302 12.50 6.48 -14.34
C LEU A 302 12.40 7.65 -15.31
N ARG A 303 11.37 7.65 -16.16
CA ARG A 303 11.17 8.69 -17.18
C ARG A 303 9.71 8.84 -17.55
N ILE A 304 9.29 10.08 -17.79
CA ILE A 304 7.98 10.38 -18.40
C ILE A 304 8.17 11.29 -19.61
N LEU A 305 7.45 10.99 -20.68
CA LEU A 305 7.26 11.87 -21.84
C LEU A 305 5.78 12.19 -22.01
N ILE A 306 5.45 13.47 -22.07
CA ILE A 306 4.08 13.95 -22.30
C ILE A 306 4.10 15.36 -22.91
N ASP A 307 3.36 15.59 -24.00
CA ASP A 307 3.18 16.92 -24.62
C ASP A 307 4.51 17.71 -24.82
N GLY A 308 5.60 17.04 -25.19
CA GLY A 308 6.93 17.66 -25.36
C GLY A 308 7.69 17.95 -24.05
N VAL A 309 7.06 17.70 -22.90
CA VAL A 309 7.70 17.73 -21.58
C VAL A 309 8.33 16.38 -21.27
N GLN A 310 9.56 16.41 -20.77
CA GLN A 310 10.29 15.24 -20.29
C GLN A 310 10.55 15.36 -18.78
N LEU A 311 10.19 14.33 -18.03
CA LEU A 311 10.59 14.16 -16.62
C LEU A 311 11.60 13.02 -16.54
N ILE A 312 12.70 13.23 -15.84
CA ILE A 312 13.74 12.22 -15.58
C ILE A 312 13.91 12.07 -14.07
N TYR A 313 13.86 10.84 -13.58
CA TYR A 313 14.00 10.50 -12.17
C TYR A 313 15.31 9.72 -12.00
N ASN A 314 16.27 10.32 -11.32
CA ASN A 314 17.62 9.76 -11.17
C ASN A 314 17.73 9.04 -9.82
N TYR A 315 17.95 7.73 -9.86
CA TYR A 315 18.13 6.92 -8.66
C TYR A 315 19.61 6.59 -8.44
N GLN A 316 20.00 6.54 -7.17
CA GLN A 316 21.29 6.01 -6.71
C GLN A 316 21.01 5.00 -5.61
N GLU A 317 21.50 3.77 -5.77
CA GLU A 317 21.27 2.67 -4.81
C GLU A 317 19.77 2.49 -4.49
N GLY A 318 18.92 2.55 -5.52
CA GLY A 318 17.47 2.41 -5.38
C GLY A 318 16.72 3.63 -4.81
N ARG A 319 17.40 4.76 -4.59
CA ARG A 319 16.82 5.97 -3.98
C ARG A 319 16.80 7.13 -4.96
N LEU A 320 15.65 7.80 -5.08
CA LEU A 320 15.51 8.93 -5.98
C LEU A 320 16.30 10.12 -5.45
N VAL A 321 17.44 10.48 -6.05
CA VAL A 321 18.26 11.61 -5.58
C VAL A 321 17.91 12.92 -6.25
N SER A 322 17.36 12.87 -7.48
CA SER A 322 16.89 14.06 -8.18
C SER A 322 15.81 13.75 -9.21
N MET A 323 14.95 14.73 -9.47
CA MET A 323 14.02 14.75 -10.59
C MET A 323 14.26 16.02 -11.41
N SER A 324 14.39 15.86 -12.72
CA SER A 324 14.53 16.97 -13.66
C SER A 324 13.32 17.04 -14.58
N LYS A 325 12.76 18.24 -14.74
CA LYS A 325 11.67 18.55 -15.67
C LYS A 325 12.19 19.45 -16.77
N THR A 326 12.17 18.95 -18.00
CA THR A 326 12.58 19.68 -19.21
C THR A 326 11.34 20.04 -20.01
N ASN A 327 11.19 21.33 -20.32
CA ASN A 327 10.17 21.85 -21.23
C ASN A 327 10.83 22.88 -22.17
N GLY A 328 11.10 22.47 -23.41
CA GLY A 328 11.95 23.24 -24.31
C GLY A 328 13.37 23.43 -23.73
N GLU A 329 13.82 24.68 -23.66
CA GLU A 329 15.14 25.03 -23.08
C GLU A 329 15.14 25.12 -21.54
N SER A 330 13.96 25.13 -20.91
CA SER A 330 13.85 25.24 -19.46
C SER A 330 14.04 23.88 -18.79
N ILE A 331 15.01 23.80 -17.87
CA ILE A 331 15.24 22.63 -17.02
C ILE A 331 15.07 23.05 -15.56
N LEU A 332 14.08 22.46 -14.89
CA LEU A 332 13.91 22.57 -13.45
C LEU A 332 14.40 21.29 -12.78
N THR A 333 15.06 21.39 -11.63
CA THR A 333 15.57 20.21 -10.91
C THR A 333 15.25 20.31 -9.43
N ARG A 334 14.66 19.24 -8.90
CA ARG A 334 14.38 19.04 -7.48
C ARG A 334 15.25 17.92 -6.95
N LYS A 335 15.81 18.05 -5.75
CA LYS A 335 16.68 17.02 -5.13
C LYS A 335 16.06 16.47 -3.86
N PHE A 336 16.33 15.20 -3.57
CA PHE A 336 15.78 14.47 -2.43
C PHE A 336 16.94 13.92 -1.61
N LEU A 337 16.86 14.10 -0.30
CA LEU A 337 17.96 13.85 0.63
C LEU A 337 17.68 12.63 1.50
N TYR A 338 18.67 11.77 1.69
CA TYR A 338 18.61 10.55 2.49
C TYR A 338 19.84 10.48 3.40
N GLU A 339 19.81 11.28 4.46
CA GLU A 339 20.99 11.62 5.28
C GLU A 339 21.14 10.72 6.52
N LYS A 340 20.23 9.77 6.75
CA LYS A 340 20.28 8.79 7.85
C LYS A 340 21.01 7.52 7.44
N ASP A 341 21.33 6.67 8.43
CA ASP A 341 21.91 5.35 8.19
C ASP A 341 20.96 4.42 7.44
N ASN A 342 19.68 4.42 7.85
CA ASN A 342 18.63 3.79 7.05
C ASN A 342 18.39 4.62 5.79
N LYS A 343 19.01 4.17 4.69
CA LYS A 343 19.01 4.87 3.41
C LYS A 343 17.63 4.96 2.75
N LYS A 344 16.62 4.22 3.23
CA LYS A 344 15.24 4.32 2.73
C LYS A 344 14.56 5.62 3.12
N LEU A 345 14.99 6.28 4.20
CA LEU A 345 14.28 7.39 4.84
C LEU A 345 14.55 8.74 4.17
N LEU A 346 13.51 9.36 3.61
CA LEU A 346 13.57 10.69 3.01
C LEU A 346 13.69 11.76 4.10
N THR A 347 14.88 12.35 4.22
CA THR A 347 15.20 13.36 5.25
C THR A 347 14.95 14.80 4.82
N GLY A 348 14.80 15.06 3.53
CA GLY A 348 14.47 16.40 3.05
C GLY A 348 14.37 16.51 1.55
N ILE A 349 13.90 17.67 1.11
CA ILE A 349 13.78 18.01 -0.31
C ILE A 349 14.35 19.42 -0.54
N ILE A 350 15.16 19.55 -1.58
CA ILE A 350 15.69 20.83 -2.07
C ILE A 350 14.89 21.21 -3.31
N ASP A 351 14.28 22.39 -3.27
CA ASP A 351 13.48 22.94 -4.38
C ASP A 351 14.33 23.38 -5.57
N GLU A 352 13.66 23.86 -6.61
CA GLU A 352 14.27 24.29 -7.87
C GLU A 352 15.19 25.51 -7.72
N ARG A 353 15.12 26.23 -6.59
CA ARG A 353 15.97 27.37 -6.26
C ARG A 353 17.22 26.96 -5.47
N GLY A 354 17.38 25.67 -5.17
CA GLY A 354 18.46 25.16 -4.35
C GLY A 354 18.24 25.33 -2.84
N VAL A 355 17.01 25.64 -2.41
CA VAL A 355 16.67 25.83 -0.98
C VAL A 355 16.08 24.54 -0.42
N ARG A 356 16.56 24.09 0.73
CA ARG A 356 15.94 22.96 1.46
C ARG A 356 14.55 23.37 1.95
N PHE A 357 13.51 22.94 1.25
CA PHE A 357 12.15 23.37 1.51
C PHE A 357 11.47 22.52 2.60
N ALA A 358 11.88 21.28 2.78
CA ALA A 358 11.33 20.35 3.77
C ALA A 358 12.43 19.55 4.46
N THR A 359 12.20 19.21 5.72
CA THR A 359 13.11 18.43 6.57
C THR A 359 12.30 17.49 7.44
N TRP A 360 12.73 16.24 7.51
CA TRP A 360 12.15 15.19 8.34
C TRP A 360 13.21 14.49 9.17
N ASP A 361 12.80 14.02 10.33
CA ASP A 361 13.63 13.18 11.20
C ASP A 361 12.86 11.94 11.65
N TYR A 362 13.60 10.90 12.02
CA TYR A 362 13.10 9.57 12.29
C TYR A 362 13.73 8.98 13.55
N ASP A 363 12.97 8.15 14.25
CA ASP A 363 13.52 7.32 15.33
C ASP A 363 14.30 6.10 14.78
N THR A 364 14.86 5.31 15.69
CA THR A 364 15.63 4.10 15.35
C THR A 364 14.79 2.99 14.70
N GLN A 365 13.46 3.07 14.80
CA GLN A 365 12.53 2.13 14.15
C GLN A 365 12.08 2.63 12.77
N GLY A 366 12.59 3.80 12.32
CA GLY A 366 12.23 4.39 11.03
C GLY A 366 10.87 5.11 11.03
N ARG A 367 10.30 5.39 12.21
CA ARG A 367 9.07 6.19 12.33
C ARG A 367 9.41 7.67 12.31
N ALA A 368 8.69 8.47 11.54
CA ALA A 368 8.92 9.90 11.46
C ALA A 368 8.54 10.59 12.78
N ILE A 369 9.50 11.29 13.39
CA ILE A 369 9.34 11.98 14.69
C ILE A 369 9.40 13.50 14.54
N SER A 370 9.80 14.01 13.38
CA SER A 370 9.86 15.45 13.10
C SER A 370 9.54 15.76 11.65
N SER A 371 8.87 16.89 11.44
CA SER A 371 8.61 17.46 10.13
C SER A 371 8.55 18.96 10.21
N GLN A 372 9.22 19.62 9.27
CA GLN A 372 9.20 21.07 9.14
C GLN A 372 9.51 21.50 7.71
N HIS A 373 9.06 22.69 7.35
CA HIS A 373 9.50 23.40 6.17
C HIS A 373 10.70 24.32 6.47
N ALA A 374 11.21 25.00 5.44
CA ALA A 374 12.29 25.95 5.54
C ALA A 374 12.06 26.95 6.70
N GLY A 375 13.11 27.22 7.49
CA GLY A 375 13.04 28.13 8.63
C GLY A 375 12.24 27.61 9.84
N GLY A 376 11.92 26.32 9.90
CA GLY A 376 11.14 25.73 11.01
C GLY A 376 9.63 25.93 10.86
N ALA A 377 9.17 26.40 9.69
CA ALA A 377 7.76 26.60 9.43
C ALA A 377 6.98 25.28 9.52
N GLY A 378 5.87 25.28 10.26
CA GLY A 378 5.04 24.09 10.45
C GLY A 378 5.71 22.96 11.22
N LEU A 379 6.72 23.26 12.05
CA LEU A 379 7.40 22.27 12.89
C LEU A 379 6.38 21.43 13.66
N THR A 380 6.42 20.13 13.42
CA THR A 380 5.62 19.14 14.11
C THR A 380 6.54 18.05 14.62
N THR A 381 6.40 17.66 15.88
CA THR A 381 7.11 16.50 16.44
C THR A 381 6.13 15.44 16.91
N VAL A 382 6.54 14.17 16.84
CA VAL A 382 5.72 13.03 17.23
C VAL A 382 6.51 12.11 18.15
N THR A 383 5.91 11.74 19.27
CA THR A 383 6.41 10.68 20.16
C THR A 383 5.44 9.52 20.19
N TYR A 384 5.93 8.31 20.00
CA TYR A 384 5.11 7.11 19.91
C TYR A 384 5.20 6.26 21.18
N SER A 385 4.05 5.74 21.59
CA SER A 385 3.85 4.73 22.63
C SER A 385 3.17 3.49 22.01
N GLU A 386 2.91 2.45 22.79
CA GLU A 386 2.34 1.19 22.29
C GLU A 386 1.00 1.38 21.55
N ASN A 387 0.03 2.05 22.19
CA ASN A 387 -1.32 2.27 21.67
C ASN A 387 -1.70 3.75 21.54
N SER A 388 -0.68 4.63 21.50
CA SER A 388 -0.90 6.07 21.34
C SER A 388 0.30 6.79 20.76
N SER A 389 0.07 8.00 20.25
CA SER A 389 1.12 8.94 19.90
C SER A 389 0.77 10.34 20.40
N THR A 390 1.80 11.12 20.72
CA THR A 390 1.66 12.54 21.10
C THR A 390 2.29 13.40 20.03
N VAL A 391 1.50 14.28 19.44
CA VAL A 391 1.91 15.26 18.44
C VAL A 391 2.07 16.60 19.12
N THR A 392 3.22 17.25 18.92
CA THR A 392 3.46 18.61 19.38
C THR A 392 3.64 19.52 18.18
N ASN A 393 2.80 20.56 18.07
CA ASN A 393 2.86 21.53 16.97
C ASN A 393 3.93 22.62 17.21
N GLU A 394 4.04 23.56 16.28
CA GLU A 394 5.04 24.63 16.28
C GLU A 394 4.90 25.61 17.44
N LEU A 395 3.73 25.63 18.10
CA LEU A 395 3.44 26.43 19.29
C LEU A 395 3.64 25.67 20.60
N GLY A 396 4.11 24.42 20.56
CA GLY A 396 4.30 23.58 21.73
C GLY A 396 3.01 22.93 22.27
N LYS A 397 1.88 23.08 21.57
CA LYS A 397 0.61 22.46 21.97
C LYS A 397 0.64 20.97 21.65
N LYS A 398 0.18 20.16 22.61
CA LYS A 398 0.17 18.71 22.52
C LYS A 398 -1.22 18.17 22.20
N THR A 399 -1.26 17.19 21.30
CA THR A 399 -2.43 16.37 21.00
C THR A 399 -2.06 14.90 21.09
N ILE A 400 -2.81 14.14 21.87
CA ILE A 400 -2.63 12.70 22.06
C ILE A 400 -3.66 11.97 21.21
N TYR A 401 -3.19 11.06 20.38
CA TYR A 401 -4.00 10.16 19.57
C TYR A 401 -3.91 8.77 20.19
N ASN A 402 -5.01 8.25 20.70
CA ASN A 402 -5.11 6.86 21.12
C ASN A 402 -5.70 6.04 19.99
N TYR A 403 -5.21 4.82 19.82
CA TYR A 403 -5.67 3.91 18.79
C TYR A 403 -5.75 2.48 19.30
N GLN A 404 -6.56 1.69 18.63
CA GLN A 404 -6.70 0.26 18.87
C GLN A 404 -6.69 -0.48 17.53
N MET A 405 -6.17 -1.70 17.54
CA MET A 405 -6.10 -2.52 16.34
C MET A 405 -7.45 -3.18 16.05
N TYR A 406 -7.93 -3.00 14.81
CA TYR A 406 -9.08 -3.68 14.24
C TYR A 406 -8.66 -4.28 12.89
N ARG A 407 -8.72 -5.61 12.75
CA ARG A 407 -8.36 -6.34 11.51
C ARG A 407 -6.96 -5.99 10.97
N GLY A 408 -5.98 -5.94 11.88
CA GLY A 408 -4.58 -5.65 11.54
C GLY A 408 -4.28 -4.19 11.22
N ILE A 409 -5.23 -3.26 11.41
CA ILE A 409 -5.09 -1.82 11.18
C ILE A 409 -5.38 -1.08 12.48
N ASN A 410 -4.55 -0.10 12.84
CA ASN A 410 -4.83 0.78 13.95
C ASN A 410 -5.94 1.78 13.55
N ARG A 411 -6.96 1.91 14.39
CA ARG A 411 -8.03 2.90 14.28
C ARG A 411 -7.97 3.85 15.47
N ILE A 412 -8.06 5.16 15.21
CA ILE A 412 -8.03 6.17 16.26
C ILE A 412 -9.31 6.07 17.09
N THR A 413 -9.18 5.79 18.38
CA THR A 413 -10.32 5.66 19.32
C THR A 413 -10.57 6.95 20.10
N SER A 414 -9.55 7.79 20.29
CA SER A 414 -9.74 9.14 20.83
C SER A 414 -8.61 10.09 20.46
N ILE A 415 -8.95 11.37 20.43
CA ILE A 415 -8.03 12.48 20.20
C ILE A 415 -8.20 13.45 21.37
N ILE A 416 -7.14 13.68 22.15
CA ILE A 416 -7.16 14.53 23.34
C ILE A 416 -6.18 15.67 23.12
N GLY A 417 -6.65 16.92 23.13
CA GLY A 417 -5.77 18.06 22.90
C GLY A 417 -6.52 19.36 22.75
N GLU A 418 -5.79 20.46 22.72
CA GLU A 418 -6.41 21.75 22.44
C GLU A 418 -6.83 21.83 20.97
N PRO A 419 -8.06 22.27 20.67
CA PRO A 419 -8.47 22.58 19.32
C PRO A 419 -7.47 23.52 18.65
N SER A 420 -7.03 23.14 17.45
CA SER A 420 -6.20 23.97 16.59
C SER A 420 -6.70 23.88 15.15
N PRO A 421 -6.41 24.87 14.29
CA PRO A 421 -6.79 24.81 12.89
C PRO A 421 -6.30 23.54 12.17
N ASN A 422 -5.16 23.00 12.63
CA ASN A 422 -4.53 21.80 12.08
C ASN A 422 -5.03 20.50 12.75
N CYS A 423 -5.90 20.58 13.76
CA CYS A 423 -6.47 19.43 14.47
C CYS A 423 -7.95 19.67 14.83
N LEU A 424 -8.79 19.76 13.81
CA LEU A 424 -10.24 20.01 13.94
C LEU A 424 -10.99 18.92 14.73
N ALA A 425 -10.40 17.74 14.88
CA ALA A 425 -10.97 16.61 15.59
C ALA A 425 -10.52 16.50 17.06
N SER A 426 -9.89 17.54 17.62
CA SER A 426 -9.46 17.54 19.03
C SER A 426 -10.62 17.28 19.99
N ASN A 427 -10.36 16.56 21.09
CA ASN A 427 -11.34 16.15 22.10
C ASN A 427 -12.52 15.35 21.53
N SER A 428 -12.23 14.36 20.70
CA SER A 428 -13.23 13.46 20.13
C SER A 428 -12.92 12.00 20.47
N SER A 429 -13.96 11.16 20.44
CA SER A 429 -13.83 9.72 20.59
C SER A 429 -14.62 8.97 19.52
N TYR A 430 -14.14 7.78 19.18
CA TYR A 430 -14.66 6.94 18.11
C TYR A 430 -14.74 5.50 18.59
N THR A 431 -15.82 4.81 18.23
CA THR A 431 -15.93 3.36 18.40
C THR A 431 -16.10 2.67 17.07
N TYR A 432 -15.66 1.42 16.98
CA TYR A 432 -15.68 0.64 15.74
C TYR A 432 -16.33 -0.72 15.98
N SER A 433 -16.97 -1.25 14.94
CA SER A 433 -17.40 -2.65 14.91
C SER A 433 -16.20 -3.59 14.78
N ASP A 434 -16.41 -4.89 14.98
CA ASP A 434 -15.40 -5.93 14.74
C ASP A 434 -14.92 -6.01 13.27
N GLN A 435 -15.66 -5.37 12.36
CA GLN A 435 -15.30 -5.21 10.95
C GLN A 435 -14.45 -3.95 10.69
N GLY A 436 -14.19 -3.14 11.72
CA GLY A 436 -13.43 -1.89 11.62
C GLY A 436 -14.24 -0.70 11.09
N GLN A 437 -15.58 -0.78 11.07
CA GLN A 437 -16.46 0.31 10.63
C GLN A 437 -16.82 1.23 11.79
N LEU A 438 -16.82 2.54 11.56
CA LEU A 438 -17.12 3.55 12.60
C LEU A 438 -18.56 3.40 13.10
N GLN A 439 -18.77 3.05 14.36
CA GLN A 439 -20.12 2.91 14.95
C GLN A 439 -20.59 4.19 15.61
N THR A 440 -19.73 4.83 16.39
CA THR A 440 -20.08 6.08 17.09
C THR A 440 -18.94 7.07 17.01
N LYS A 441 -19.30 8.35 16.95
CA LYS A 441 -18.40 9.49 17.09
C LYS A 441 -18.97 10.41 18.16
N ILE A 442 -18.15 10.80 19.12
CA ILE A 442 -18.47 11.87 20.07
C ILE A 442 -17.53 13.02 19.74
N ASP A 443 -18.07 14.19 19.42
CA ASP A 443 -17.27 15.36 19.11
C ASP A 443 -16.86 16.15 20.37
N ALA A 444 -16.08 17.22 20.17
CA ALA A 444 -15.59 18.10 21.24
C ALA A 444 -16.70 18.76 22.07
N LYS A 445 -17.93 18.82 21.56
CA LYS A 445 -19.10 19.39 22.24
C LYS A 445 -19.91 18.31 22.98
N GLY A 446 -19.47 17.06 22.94
CA GLY A 446 -20.20 15.92 23.48
C GLY A 446 -21.38 15.48 22.61
N LEU A 447 -21.49 15.97 21.37
CA LEU A 447 -22.56 15.54 20.47
C LEU A 447 -22.23 14.15 19.94
N VAL A 448 -23.19 13.24 20.10
CA VAL A 448 -23.07 11.85 19.69
C VAL A 448 -23.62 11.67 18.29
N THR A 449 -22.80 11.12 17.39
CA THR A 449 -23.23 10.66 16.07
C THR A 449 -23.11 9.14 16.00
N ILE A 450 -24.15 8.45 15.54
CA ILE A 450 -24.19 6.99 15.35
C ILE A 450 -24.37 6.66 13.88
N TYR A 451 -23.72 5.60 13.43
CA TYR A 451 -23.73 5.12 12.06
C TYR A 451 -24.22 3.67 11.97
N THR A 452 -24.97 3.35 10.92
CA THR A 452 -25.29 1.97 10.54
C THR A 452 -24.93 1.72 9.09
N TYR A 453 -24.64 0.47 8.76
CA TYR A 453 -24.14 0.07 7.44
C TYR A 453 -24.93 -1.12 6.88
N ASN A 454 -24.98 -1.24 5.55
CA ASN A 454 -25.43 -2.47 4.89
C ASN A 454 -24.30 -3.52 4.82
N GLU A 455 -24.60 -4.69 4.24
CA GLU A 455 -23.64 -5.80 4.08
C GLU A 455 -22.44 -5.46 3.18
N ARG A 456 -22.57 -4.45 2.30
CA ARG A 456 -21.47 -3.90 1.47
C ARG A 456 -20.63 -2.86 2.22
N GLY A 457 -21.01 -2.53 3.46
CA GLY A 457 -20.39 -1.53 4.32
C GLY A 457 -20.62 -0.09 3.93
N LEU A 458 -21.70 0.17 3.18
CA LEU A 458 -22.16 1.52 2.86
C LEU A 458 -23.05 2.04 3.97
N GLU A 459 -22.85 3.29 4.39
CA GLU A 459 -23.61 3.95 5.45
C GLU A 459 -25.09 4.05 5.05
N THR A 460 -25.98 3.33 5.74
CA THR A 460 -27.42 3.36 5.49
C THR A 460 -28.14 4.35 6.38
N SER A 461 -27.60 4.63 7.57
CA SER A 461 -28.13 5.63 8.48
C SER A 461 -27.03 6.34 9.24
N ARG A 462 -27.25 7.63 9.49
CA ARG A 462 -26.47 8.45 10.40
C ARG A 462 -27.40 9.28 11.25
N THR A 463 -27.39 9.05 12.56
CA THR A 463 -28.09 9.89 13.54
C THR A 463 -27.08 10.84 14.17
N GLU A 464 -27.22 12.14 13.88
CA GLU A 464 -26.36 13.20 14.42
C GLU A 464 -27.00 13.82 15.67
N ALA A 465 -26.17 14.28 16.62
CA ALA A 465 -26.59 14.93 17.86
C ALA A 465 -27.61 14.11 18.69
N ARG A 466 -27.41 12.79 18.71
CA ARG A 466 -28.30 11.83 19.38
C ARG A 466 -28.50 12.17 20.86
N GLY A 467 -29.75 12.10 21.31
CA GLY A 467 -30.16 12.40 22.68
C GLY A 467 -30.28 13.89 22.98
N THR A 468 -30.19 14.77 21.98
CA THR A 468 -30.36 16.22 22.12
C THR A 468 -31.55 16.74 21.31
N SER A 469 -31.95 17.99 21.54
CA SER A 469 -33.00 18.65 20.74
C SER A 469 -32.60 18.90 19.28
N LEU A 470 -31.33 18.71 18.92
CA LEU A 470 -30.79 18.87 17.57
C LEU A 470 -30.69 17.53 16.83
N GLU A 471 -31.18 16.44 17.44
CA GLU A 471 -31.10 15.11 16.85
C GLU A 471 -31.73 15.08 15.45
N ARG A 472 -31.00 14.54 14.49
CA ARG A 472 -31.52 14.28 13.15
C ARG A 472 -30.95 13.00 12.59
N THR A 473 -31.78 12.25 11.90
CA THR A 473 -31.38 11.01 11.23
C THR A 473 -31.39 11.19 9.73
N ILE A 474 -30.27 10.84 9.12
CA ILE A 474 -30.04 10.83 7.67
C ILE A 474 -30.09 9.37 7.24
N PHE A 475 -30.90 9.04 6.24
CA PHE A 475 -30.93 7.72 5.62
C PHE A 475 -30.37 7.81 4.21
N THR A 476 -29.56 6.82 3.83
CA THR A 476 -29.04 6.70 2.47
C THR A 476 -29.39 5.33 1.91
N GLU A 477 -30.15 5.34 0.80
CA GLU A 477 -30.38 4.18 -0.04
C GLU A 477 -29.34 4.19 -1.15
N TRP A 478 -28.74 3.03 -1.40
CA TRP A 478 -27.64 2.85 -2.34
C TRP A 478 -28.07 2.02 -3.53
N ASP A 479 -27.44 2.26 -4.68
CA ASP A 479 -27.49 1.36 -5.82
C ASP A 479 -27.07 -0.05 -5.39
N ALA A 480 -27.79 -1.07 -5.88
CA ALA A 480 -27.59 -2.46 -5.46
C ALA A 480 -26.17 -2.97 -5.72
N THR A 481 -25.50 -2.45 -6.76
CA THR A 481 -24.19 -2.96 -7.22
C THR A 481 -23.10 -1.90 -7.29
N ARG A 482 -23.47 -0.62 -7.36
CA ARG A 482 -22.51 0.50 -7.46
C ARG A 482 -22.38 1.23 -6.14
N PHE A 483 -21.30 1.98 -5.97
CA PHE A 483 -21.06 2.85 -4.80
C PHE A 483 -21.75 4.22 -4.98
N LEU A 484 -23.03 4.21 -5.40
CA LEU A 484 -23.77 5.42 -5.76
C LEU A 484 -25.04 5.55 -4.92
N PRO A 485 -25.24 6.65 -4.19
CA PRO A 485 -26.49 6.86 -3.44
C PRO A 485 -27.62 7.14 -4.43
N ILE A 486 -28.73 6.43 -4.32
CA ILE A 486 -29.93 6.64 -5.16
C ILE A 486 -30.98 7.49 -4.45
N ARG A 487 -30.96 7.52 -3.12
CA ARG A 487 -31.84 8.38 -2.32
C ARG A 487 -31.19 8.73 -0.99
N VAL A 488 -31.26 10.00 -0.62
CA VAL A 488 -30.82 10.51 0.69
C VAL A 488 -32.01 11.22 1.33
N THR A 489 -32.43 10.75 2.48
CA THR A 489 -33.53 11.33 3.27
C THR A 489 -32.94 12.01 4.50
N VAL A 490 -33.20 13.29 4.66
CA VAL A 490 -32.92 14.06 5.88
C VAL A 490 -34.24 14.65 6.38
N PRO A 491 -34.38 15.06 7.65
CA PRO A 491 -35.63 15.61 8.14
C PRO A 491 -36.12 16.78 7.28
N GLY A 492 -37.33 16.65 6.73
CA GLY A 492 -37.97 17.65 5.87
C GLY A 492 -37.47 17.69 4.43
N ARG A 493 -36.56 16.81 4.01
CA ARG A 493 -36.02 16.83 2.64
C ARG A 493 -35.55 15.45 2.17
N VAL A 494 -36.01 15.08 0.98
CA VAL A 494 -35.55 13.89 0.26
C VAL A 494 -34.84 14.32 -1.01
N THR A 495 -33.68 13.74 -1.29
CA THR A 495 -32.95 13.91 -2.54
C THR A 495 -32.77 12.56 -3.22
N SER A 496 -33.30 12.41 -4.43
CA SER A 496 -33.11 11.22 -5.26
C SER A 496 -32.15 11.50 -6.41
N TYR A 497 -31.36 10.49 -6.75
CA TYR A 497 -30.33 10.55 -7.78
C TYR A 497 -30.57 9.46 -8.82
N SER A 498 -30.32 9.81 -10.07
CA SER A 498 -30.26 8.86 -11.18
C SER A 498 -28.94 9.01 -11.88
N TYR A 499 -28.39 7.88 -12.33
CA TYR A 499 -27.09 7.82 -12.98
C TYR A 499 -27.22 7.11 -14.31
N ASP A 500 -26.39 7.47 -15.27
CA ASP A 500 -26.24 6.71 -16.50
C ASP A 500 -25.45 5.39 -16.27
N GLU A 501 -25.21 4.65 -17.35
CA GLU A 501 -24.46 3.38 -17.32
C GLU A 501 -23.00 3.57 -16.86
N ASP A 502 -22.40 4.72 -17.17
CA ASP A 502 -21.03 5.09 -16.76
C ASP A 502 -20.97 5.59 -15.30
N GLY A 503 -22.12 5.64 -14.60
CA GLY A 503 -22.21 6.12 -13.23
C GLY A 503 -22.04 7.63 -13.10
N ARG A 504 -22.27 8.39 -14.18
CA ARG A 504 -22.36 9.85 -14.15
C ARG A 504 -23.77 10.25 -13.73
N LEU A 505 -23.87 11.29 -12.91
CA LEU A 505 -25.16 11.81 -12.44
C LEU A 505 -25.96 12.35 -13.65
N SER A 506 -27.09 11.71 -13.94
CA SER A 506 -28.00 12.13 -15.02
C SER A 506 -29.14 13.00 -14.51
N GLN A 507 -29.60 12.76 -13.28
CA GLN A 507 -30.68 13.55 -12.66
C GLN A 507 -30.50 13.64 -11.14
N LYS A 508 -30.84 14.81 -10.59
CA LYS A 508 -30.94 15.05 -9.14
C LYS A 508 -32.24 15.76 -8.84
N ASN A 509 -33.14 15.09 -8.13
CA ASN A 509 -34.43 15.64 -7.72
C ASN A 509 -34.43 15.84 -6.21
N THR A 510 -34.83 17.02 -5.74
CA THR A 510 -34.97 17.32 -4.32
C THR A 510 -36.40 17.73 -4.04
N SER A 511 -37.07 17.02 -3.15
CA SER A 511 -38.40 17.35 -2.65
C SER A 511 -38.33 17.67 -1.16
N GLN A 512 -39.21 18.56 -0.71
CA GLN A 512 -39.46 18.70 0.72
C GLN A 512 -40.39 17.57 1.15
N GLU A 513 -40.05 16.92 2.26
CA GLU A 513 -40.95 15.99 2.90
C GLU A 513 -41.88 16.81 3.81
N ALA A 514 -43.20 16.67 3.65
CA ALA A 514 -44.13 17.34 4.55
C ALA A 514 -43.84 16.88 6.00
N PRO A 515 -43.82 17.78 7.00
CA PRO A 515 -43.59 17.38 8.37
C PRO A 515 -44.62 16.33 8.76
N ILE A 516 -44.16 15.14 9.16
CA ILE A 516 -45.02 14.11 9.74
C ILE A 516 -45.45 14.66 11.10
N PHE A 517 -46.66 15.23 11.17
CA PHE A 517 -47.31 15.49 12.46
C PHE A 517 -47.59 14.14 13.10
N LEU A 518 -46.81 13.78 14.13
CA LEU A 518 -47.19 12.69 15.02
C LEU A 518 -48.50 13.09 15.70
N PRO A 519 -49.53 12.22 15.73
CA PRO A 519 -50.74 12.49 16.51
C PRO A 519 -50.37 12.64 17.99
N PRO A 520 -51.06 13.51 18.75
CA PRO A 520 -50.79 13.68 20.17
C PRO A 520 -50.95 12.35 20.89
N ALA A 521 -50.05 12.08 21.84
CA ALA A 521 -50.12 10.89 22.68
C ALA A 521 -51.50 10.82 23.37
N PRO A 522 -52.14 9.64 23.42
CA PRO A 522 -53.39 9.49 24.16
C PRO A 522 -53.16 9.81 25.65
N ASN A 523 -54.02 10.67 26.19
CA ASN A 523 -54.00 11.18 27.57
C ASN A 523 -53.99 10.10 28.64
#